data_AF-A0A2R7MH49-F1
#
_entry.id   AF-A0A2R7MH49-F1
#
_cell.length_a   1.000
_cell.length_b   1.000
_cell.length_c   1.000
_cell.angle_alpha   90.00
_cell.angle_beta   90.00
_cell.angle_gamma   90.00
#
_symmetry.space_group_name_H-M   'P 1'
#
loop_
_entity.id
_entity.type
_entity.pdbx_description
1 polymer ?
#
loop_
_entity_poly.entity_id
_entity_poly.type
_entity_poly.pdbx_seq_one_letter_code
_entity_poly.pdbx_strand_id
1 'polypeptide(L)'
;MLAPIPPEKTFIDFYHEGGSTAFLQCAGTAEAMTIEWHRVDDDGQDRHYIVGRGGDHSGEPDVEIPFFNGTRTATVYPDEVFALDEATDIFFSYYETETIPPSYATRLFDLAWPKPQS
;
A
#
# COMPACT_ATOMS: atom_id res chain seq x y z
N MET A 1 -2.31 -8.17 -2.01
CA MET A 1 -3.31 -9.24 -1.95
C MET A 1 -3.88 -9.27 -0.54
N LEU A 2 -5.19 -9.42 -0.37
CA LEU A 2 -5.77 -9.77 0.94
C LEU A 2 -5.39 -11.23 1.21
N ALA A 3 -4.91 -11.55 2.42
CA ALA A 3 -4.74 -12.94 2.82
C ALA A 3 -6.07 -13.70 2.67
N PRO A 4 -6.06 -14.96 2.20
CA PRO A 4 -7.29 -15.72 2.02
C PRO A 4 -7.98 -15.91 3.37
N ILE A 5 -9.22 -15.41 3.46
CA ILE A 5 -10.09 -15.65 4.61
C ILE A 5 -10.56 -17.11 4.53
N PRO A 6 -10.52 -17.87 5.65
CA PRO A 6 -11.09 -19.21 5.67
C PRO A 6 -12.53 -19.21 5.16
N PRO A 7 -12.94 -20.18 4.32
CA PRO A 7 -14.26 -20.18 3.64
C PRO A 7 -15.46 -20.05 4.59
N GLU A 8 -15.30 -20.46 5.85
CA GLU A 8 -16.31 -20.44 6.90
C GLU A 8 -16.39 -19.13 7.68
N LYS A 9 -15.52 -18.15 7.40
CA LYS A 9 -15.43 -16.90 8.16
C LYS A 9 -15.76 -15.70 7.29
N THR A 10 -16.44 -14.72 7.86
CA THR A 10 -16.48 -13.39 7.26
C THR A 10 -15.15 -12.68 7.51
N PHE A 11 -14.87 -11.64 6.73
CA PHE A 11 -13.72 -10.77 7.00
C PHE A 11 -13.73 -10.21 8.43
N ILE A 12 -14.93 -9.90 8.95
CA ILE A 12 -15.10 -9.36 10.30
C ILE A 12 -14.81 -10.42 11.38
N ASP A 13 -15.25 -11.67 11.19
CA ASP A 13 -14.96 -12.76 12.13
C ASP A 13 -13.47 -13.10 12.15
N PHE A 14 -12.84 -13.18 10.96
CA PHE A 14 -11.41 -13.43 10.83
C PHE A 14 -10.57 -12.33 11.51
N TYR A 15 -10.99 -11.07 11.37
CA TYR A 15 -10.37 -9.93 12.04
C TYR A 15 -10.51 -10.02 13.57
N HIS A 16 -11.70 -10.34 14.09
CA HIS A 16 -11.94 -10.44 15.53
C HIS A 16 -11.22 -11.63 16.19
N GLU A 17 -10.91 -12.66 15.42
CA GLU A 17 -10.23 -13.87 15.90
C GLU A 17 -8.71 -13.83 15.76
N GLY A 18 -8.14 -12.68 15.41
CA GLY A 18 -6.68 -12.50 15.31
C GLY A 18 -6.06 -12.99 14.01
N GLY A 19 -6.86 -13.12 12.95
CA GLY A 19 -6.36 -13.30 11.60
C GLY A 19 -5.51 -12.10 11.16
N SER A 20 -4.46 -12.35 10.36
CA SER A 20 -3.56 -11.29 9.90
C SER A 20 -4.34 -10.23 9.16
N THR A 21 -4.30 -9.00 9.68
CA THR A 21 -4.88 -7.82 9.05
C THR A 21 -3.92 -7.21 8.03
N ALA A 22 -2.74 -7.80 7.86
CA ALA A 22 -1.76 -7.31 6.91
C ALA A 22 -2.25 -7.56 5.48
N PHE A 23 -2.16 -6.52 4.65
CA PHE A 23 -2.50 -6.64 3.23
C PHE A 23 -1.68 -5.67 2.40
N LEU A 24 -1.51 -6.05 1.14
CA LEU A 24 -0.97 -5.19 0.11
C LEU A 24 -2.09 -4.76 -0.85
N GLN A 25 -2.19 -3.49 -1.16
CA GLN A 25 -3.14 -2.97 -2.15
C GLN A 25 -2.44 -2.01 -3.13
N CYS A 26 -3.14 -1.68 -4.21
CA CYS A 26 -2.68 -0.69 -5.17
C CYS A 26 -3.85 0.15 -5.68
N ALA A 27 -3.55 1.36 -6.12
CA ALA A 27 -4.51 2.27 -6.75
C ALA A 27 -3.85 2.93 -7.96
N GLY A 28 -4.57 3.03 -9.08
CA GLY A 28 -4.07 3.63 -10.30
C GLY A 28 -4.46 2.86 -11.56
N THR A 29 -3.58 2.92 -12.55
CA THR A 29 -3.67 2.27 -13.86
C THR A 29 -2.54 1.27 -14.03
N ALA A 30 -2.56 0.47 -15.11
CA ALA A 30 -1.49 -0.48 -15.39
C ALA A 30 -0.14 0.23 -15.65
N GLU A 31 -0.17 1.48 -16.12
CA GLU A 31 1.01 2.27 -16.44
C GLU A 31 1.56 3.03 -15.24
N ALA A 32 0.70 3.36 -14.27
CA ALA A 32 1.06 4.12 -13.08
C ALA A 32 0.10 3.80 -11.92
N MET A 33 0.63 3.16 -10.88
CA MET A 33 -0.07 2.86 -9.63
C MET A 33 0.83 3.12 -8.42
N THR A 34 0.21 3.47 -7.30
CA THR A 34 0.84 3.40 -5.97
C THR A 34 0.59 2.03 -5.34
N ILE A 35 1.49 1.58 -4.47
CA ILE A 35 1.35 0.34 -3.70
C ILE A 35 1.38 0.68 -2.21
N GLU A 36 0.40 0.18 -1.48
CA GLU A 36 0.24 0.44 -0.05
C GLU A 36 0.27 -0.88 0.73
N TRP A 37 1.01 -0.89 1.84
CA TRP A 37 1.15 -2.01 2.75
C TRP A 37 0.59 -1.68 4.13
N HIS A 38 -0.51 -2.32 4.48
CA HIS A 38 -1.09 -2.27 5.80
C HIS A 38 -0.55 -3.42 6.65
N ARG A 39 -0.23 -3.14 7.91
CA ARG A 39 0.18 -4.16 8.89
C ARG A 39 0.06 -3.63 10.32
N VAL A 40 0.01 -4.57 11.26
CA VAL A 40 0.31 -4.29 12.67
C VAL A 40 1.81 -4.51 12.87
N ASP A 41 2.50 -3.51 13.42
CA ASP A 41 3.92 -3.60 13.72
C ASP A 41 4.19 -4.28 15.07
N ASP A 42 5.46 -4.57 15.34
CA ASP A 42 5.89 -5.28 16.56
C ASP A 42 5.52 -4.53 17.86
N ASP A 43 5.28 -3.21 17.77
CA ASP A 43 4.79 -2.36 18.86
C ASP A 43 3.26 -2.35 19.00
N GLY A 44 2.55 -3.18 18.23
CA GLY A 44 1.11 -3.33 18.24
C GLY A 44 0.35 -2.20 17.54
N GLN A 45 1.05 -1.27 16.88
CA GLN A 45 0.40 -0.17 16.17
C GLN A 45 -0.05 -0.62 14.78
N ASP A 46 -1.31 -0.31 14.46
CA ASP A 46 -1.87 -0.45 13.13
C ASP A 46 -1.36 0.69 12.23
N ARG A 47 -0.64 0.35 11.17
CA ARG A 47 0.01 1.32 10.28
C ARG A 47 -0.19 0.98 8.82
N HIS A 48 -0.20 2.03 8.03
CA HIS A 48 -0.27 1.96 6.59
C HIS A 48 0.98 2.61 6.00
N TYR A 49 1.58 1.96 5.02
CA TYR A 49 2.82 2.38 4.40
C TYR A 49 2.65 2.51 2.89
N ILE A 50 3.31 3.48 2.28
CA ILE A 50 3.52 3.54 0.83
C ILE A 50 4.86 2.87 0.52
N VAL A 51 4.89 2.03 -0.51
CA VAL A 51 6.10 1.38 -1.01
C VAL A 51 6.78 2.31 -2.02
N GLY A 52 8.12 2.38 -1.96
CA GLY A 52 8.91 3.19 -2.88
C GLY A 52 10.28 2.58 -3.16
N ARG A 53 11.04 3.20 -4.06
CA ARG A 53 12.41 2.77 -4.41
C ARG A 53 13.49 3.44 -3.56
N GLY A 54 13.09 4.23 -2.56
CA GLY A 54 14.00 4.91 -1.65
C GLY A 54 14.57 6.20 -2.23
N GLY A 55 13.76 6.92 -3.00
CA GLY A 55 14.10 8.21 -3.60
C GLY A 55 14.19 9.36 -2.59
N ASP A 56 14.41 10.56 -3.11
CA ASP A 56 14.46 11.79 -2.31
C ASP A 56 13.06 12.23 -1.88
N HIS A 57 12.84 12.29 -0.57
CA HIS A 57 11.60 12.75 0.07
C HIS A 57 11.80 14.06 0.87
N SER A 58 12.75 14.91 0.46
CA SER A 58 13.00 16.20 1.11
C SER A 58 11.91 17.26 0.86
N GLY A 59 11.05 17.04 -0.14
CA GLY A 59 9.90 17.90 -0.50
C GLY A 59 8.55 17.37 -0.02
N GLU A 60 7.45 17.88 -0.59
CA GLU A 60 6.12 17.27 -0.49
C GLU A 60 5.87 16.36 -1.71
N PRO A 61 5.04 15.31 -1.60
CA PRO A 61 4.68 14.49 -2.74
C PRO A 61 3.88 15.31 -3.76
N ASP A 62 4.16 15.14 -5.05
CA ASP A 62 3.58 15.96 -6.12
C ASP A 62 3.05 15.14 -7.31
N VAL A 63 3.18 13.80 -7.28
CA VAL A 63 2.64 12.93 -8.33
C VAL A 63 1.23 12.48 -7.98
N GLU A 64 0.28 12.84 -8.83
CA GLU A 64 -1.12 12.45 -8.71
C GLU A 64 -1.40 11.11 -9.43
N ILE A 65 -1.92 10.15 -8.68
CA ILE A 65 -2.37 8.84 -9.18
C ILE A 65 -3.89 8.80 -9.14
N PRO A 66 -4.58 8.97 -10.28
CA PRO A 66 -6.03 8.88 -10.33
C PRO A 66 -6.50 7.44 -10.20
N PHE A 67 -7.57 7.22 -9.43
CA PHE A 67 -8.23 5.93 -9.27
C PHE A 67 -9.76 6.09 -9.18
N PHE A 68 -10.48 4.98 -9.20
CA PHE A 68 -11.96 4.96 -9.34
C PHE A 68 -12.44 5.83 -10.51
N ASN A 69 -11.92 5.57 -11.71
CA ASN A 69 -12.23 6.33 -12.93
C ASN A 69 -11.96 7.85 -12.79
N GLY A 70 -10.92 8.22 -12.04
CA GLY A 70 -10.51 9.61 -11.83
C GLY A 70 -11.36 10.38 -10.81
N THR A 71 -12.26 9.71 -10.08
CA THR A 71 -13.06 10.36 -9.02
C THR A 71 -12.29 10.54 -7.71
N ARG A 72 -11.16 9.84 -7.57
CA ARG A 72 -10.23 9.99 -6.45
C ARG A 72 -8.80 10.03 -6.96
N THR A 73 -7.93 10.61 -6.15
CA THR A 73 -6.51 10.77 -6.45
C THR A 73 -5.70 10.49 -5.20
N ALA A 74 -4.63 9.72 -5.34
CA ALA A 74 -3.57 9.61 -4.34
C ALA A 74 -2.42 10.53 -4.76
N THR A 75 -1.75 11.17 -3.80
CA THR A 75 -0.53 11.94 -4.10
C THR A 75 0.67 11.25 -3.47
N VAL A 76 1.69 10.98 -4.29
CA VAL A 76 2.86 10.20 -3.91
C VAL A 76 4.14 10.83 -4.46
N TYR A 77 5.29 10.35 -4.00
CA TYR A 77 6.57 10.74 -4.59
C TYR A 77 6.82 10.00 -5.91
N PRO A 78 7.68 10.54 -6.80
CA PRO A 78 8.00 9.88 -8.07
C PRO A 78 8.53 8.45 -7.94
N ASP A 79 9.27 8.13 -6.88
CA ASP A 79 9.84 6.80 -6.66
C ASP A 79 8.84 5.78 -6.10
N GLU A 80 7.64 6.23 -5.75
CA GLU A 80 6.51 5.44 -5.21
C GLU A 80 5.49 5.05 -6.31
N VAL A 81 5.79 5.35 -7.57
CA VAL A 81 4.94 5.03 -8.73
C VAL A 81 5.46 3.78 -9.45
N PHE A 82 4.59 2.83 -9.71
CA PHE A 82 4.92 1.54 -10.33
C PHE A 82 4.10 1.30 -11.58
N ALA A 83 4.71 0.62 -12.56
CA ALA A 83 3.98 -0.01 -13.65
C ALA A 83 3.56 -1.43 -13.24
N LEU A 84 2.61 -2.02 -13.96
CA LEU A 84 2.03 -3.33 -13.69
C LEU A 84 3.07 -4.43 -13.53
N ASP A 85 4.09 -4.49 -14.39
CA ASP A 85 5.08 -5.57 -14.37
C ASP A 85 5.86 -5.58 -13.04
N GLU A 86 6.38 -4.42 -12.61
CA GLU A 86 7.13 -4.30 -11.35
C GLU A 86 6.20 -4.47 -10.13
N ALA A 87 4.99 -3.93 -10.20
CA ALA A 87 3.98 -4.14 -9.15
C ALA A 87 3.64 -5.63 -8.99
N THR A 88 3.55 -6.37 -10.10
CA THR A 88 3.28 -7.81 -10.09
C THR A 88 4.37 -8.56 -9.33
N ASP A 89 5.64 -8.24 -9.59
CA ASP A 89 6.78 -8.85 -8.88
C ASP A 89 6.73 -8.58 -7.37
N ILE A 90 6.40 -7.34 -6.97
CA ILE A 90 6.24 -6.97 -5.55
C ILE A 90 5.10 -7.79 -4.90
N PHE A 91 3.96 -7.89 -5.58
CA PHE A 91 2.80 -8.63 -5.08
C PHE A 91 3.08 -10.13 -4.95
N PHE A 92 3.78 -10.74 -5.92
CA PHE A 92 4.18 -12.14 -5.83
C PHE A 92 5.16 -12.39 -4.68
N SER A 93 6.18 -11.54 -4.53
CA SER A 93 7.10 -11.67 -3.40
C SER A 93 6.36 -11.52 -2.06
N TYR A 94 5.46 -10.53 -1.94
CA TYR A 94 4.66 -10.35 -0.72
C TYR A 94 3.77 -11.56 -0.44
N TYR A 95 3.18 -12.17 -1.46
CA TYR A 95 2.38 -13.38 -1.30
C TYR A 95 3.20 -14.55 -0.72
N GLU A 96 4.47 -14.67 -1.11
CA GLU A 96 5.36 -15.74 -0.64
C GLU A 96 5.95 -15.47 0.74
N THR A 97 6.24 -14.21 1.08
CA THR A 97 7.06 -13.84 2.25
C THR A 97 6.32 -13.01 3.29
N GLU A 98 5.10 -12.57 3.01
CA GLU A 98 4.30 -11.64 3.82
C GLU A 98 5.00 -10.31 4.15
N THR A 99 6.03 -9.96 3.36
CA THR A 99 6.88 -8.78 3.56
C THR A 99 7.20 -8.11 2.23
N ILE A 100 7.54 -6.82 2.29
CA ILE A 100 8.01 -6.08 1.10
C ILE A 100 9.45 -6.54 0.76
N PRO A 101 9.78 -6.73 -0.54
CA PRO A 101 11.13 -7.13 -0.91
C PRO A 101 12.18 -6.13 -0.39
N PRO A 102 13.35 -6.60 0.10
CA PRO A 102 14.36 -5.73 0.72
C PRO A 102 14.96 -4.65 -0.20
N SER A 103 14.75 -4.74 -1.52
CA SER A 103 15.17 -3.74 -2.51
C SER A 103 14.28 -2.49 -2.52
N TYR A 104 13.13 -2.52 -1.85
CA TYR A 104 12.21 -1.40 -1.74
C TYR A 104 12.22 -0.80 -0.33
N ALA A 105 11.83 0.46 -0.24
CA ALA A 105 11.64 1.19 1.00
C ALA A 105 10.14 1.37 1.29
N THR A 106 9.83 1.72 2.54
CA THR A 106 8.48 2.09 2.96
C THR A 106 8.47 3.45 3.63
N ARG A 107 7.42 4.22 3.39
CA ARG A 107 7.13 5.49 4.06
C ARG A 107 5.79 5.40 4.74
N LEU A 108 5.66 5.92 5.97
CA LEU A 108 4.36 5.98 6.64
C LEU A 108 3.37 6.78 5.79
N PHE A 109 2.21 6.20 5.52
CA PHE A 109 1.18 6.85 4.72
C PHE A 109 0.38 7.83 5.60
N ASP A 110 0.54 9.12 5.33
CA ASP A 110 -0.34 10.14 5.90
C ASP A 110 -1.70 10.12 5.19
N LEU A 111 -2.68 9.43 5.82
CA LEU A 111 -4.05 9.34 5.33
C LEU A 111 -4.81 10.68 5.36
N ALA A 112 -4.25 11.74 5.95
CA ALA A 112 -4.81 13.08 5.89
C ALA A 112 -4.51 13.82 4.58
N TRP A 113 -3.85 13.16 3.62
CA TRP A 113 -3.47 13.73 2.33
C TRP A 113 -4.54 13.53 1.22
N PRO A 114 -4.77 14.52 0.31
CA PRO A 114 -4.22 15.87 0.33
C PRO A 114 -4.70 16.63 1.56
N LYS A 115 -3.77 17.36 2.20
CA LYS A 115 -4.08 18.15 3.39
C LYS A 115 -5.31 19.03 3.09
N PRO A 116 -6.24 19.18 4.04
CA PRO A 116 -7.37 20.09 3.87
C PRO A 116 -6.88 21.47 3.43
N GLN A 117 -7.54 22.08 2.44
CA GLN A 117 -7.26 23.47 2.09
C GLN A 117 -7.57 24.34 3.32
N SER A 118 -6.56 25.07 3.79
CA SER A 118 -6.64 26.02 4.92
C SER A 118 -7.54 27.21 4.63
#